data_AF-A0A3B8RTP5-F1
#
_entry.id   AF-A0A3B8RTP5-F1
#
_cell.length_a   1.000
_cell.length_b   1.000
_cell.length_c   1.000
_cell.angle_alpha   90.00
_cell.angle_beta   90.00
_cell.angle_gamma   90.00
#
_symmetry.space_group_name_H-M   'P 1'
#
loop_
_entity.id
_entity.type
_entity.pdbx_description
1 polymer ?
#
loop_
_entity_poly.entity_id
_entity_poly.type
_entity_poly.pdbx_seq_one_letter_code
_entity_poly.pdbx_strand_id
1 'polypeptide(L)' 'TPKGIITRLHLLRPIYSQTSAYGHFGRNEKDFSWEHLDLVSLFKKYA' A
#
# COMPACT_ATOMS: atom_id res chain seq x y z
N THR A 1 -13.11 6.71 1.06
CA THR A 1 -12.95 8.07 1.63
C THR A 1 -11.49 8.31 1.98
N PRO A 2 -11.02 9.57 2.12
CA PRO A 2 -9.65 9.86 2.53
C PRO A 2 -9.23 9.15 3.83
N LYS A 3 -10.11 9.19 4.85
CA LYS A 3 -9.91 8.46 6.11
C LYS A 3 -9.76 6.95 5.88
N GLY A 4 -10.60 6.36 5.03
CA GLY A 4 -10.54 4.94 4.69
C GLY A 4 -9.23 4.52 4.04
N ILE A 5 -8.65 5.36 3.17
CA ILE A 5 -7.35 5.09 2.53
C ILE A 5 -6.24 5.09 3.59
N ILE A 6 -6.20 6.11 4.44
CA ILE A 6 -5.22 6.23 5.54
C ILE A 6 -5.27 5.01 6.45
N THR A 7 -6.47 4.57 6.81
CA THR A 7 -6.68 3.39 7.66
C THR A 7 -6.27 2.10 6.94
N ARG A 8 -6.75 1.86 5.71
CA ARG A 8 -6.50 0.63 4.96
C ARG A 8 -5.03 0.42 4.61
N LEU A 9 -4.31 1.51 4.37
CA LEU A 9 -2.88 1.51 4.02
C LEU A 9 -1.98 1.86 5.22
N HIS A 10 -2.53 1.96 6.43
CA HIS A 10 -1.74 2.23 7.66
C HIS A 10 -0.73 3.39 7.50
N LEU A 11 -1.18 4.52 6.95
CA LEU A 11 -0.29 5.61 6.49
C LEU A 11 0.22 6.53 7.63
N LEU A 12 -0.35 6.46 8.82
CA LEU A 12 0.11 7.28 9.97
C LEU A 12 1.33 6.64 10.65
N ARG A 13 2.39 6.44 9.89
CA ARG A 13 3.66 5.83 10.31
C ARG A 13 4.84 6.54 9.61
N PRO A 14 6.04 6.55 10.20
CA PRO A 14 7.22 7.19 9.59
C PRO A 14 7.85 6.30 8.50
N ILE A 15 7.13 6.02 7.42
CA ILE A 15 7.56 5.10 6.33
C ILE A 15 8.06 5.82 5.07
N TYR A 16 7.98 7.14 5.03
CA TYR A 16 8.13 7.92 3.79
C TYR A 16 9.58 8.16 3.36
N SER A 17 10.56 8.12 4.27
CA SER A 17 11.97 8.36 3.91
C SER A 17 12.49 7.36 2.89
N GLN A 18 11.96 6.13 2.86
CA GLN A 18 12.39 5.12 1.90
C GLN A 18 11.91 5.44 0.47
N THR A 19 10.83 6.21 0.33
CA THR A 19 10.26 6.60 -0.97
C THR A 19 10.93 7.82 -1.61
N SER A 20 11.79 8.54 -0.88
CA SER A 20 12.42 9.79 -1.38
C SER A 20 13.47 9.56 -2.46
N ALA A 21 13.87 8.31 -2.68
CA ALA A 21 14.78 7.88 -3.74
C ALA A 21 14.25 6.58 -4.37
N TYR A 22 14.63 6.32 -5.62
CA TYR A 22 14.27 5.10 -6.36
C TYR A 22 12.76 4.91 -6.62
N GLY A 23 11.94 5.94 -6.40
CA GLY A 23 10.52 5.97 -6.72
C GLY A 23 9.61 5.43 -5.61
N HIS A 24 8.30 5.70 -5.75
CA HIS A 24 7.25 5.34 -4.79
C HIS A 24 6.60 3.99 -5.04
N PHE A 25 6.71 3.44 -6.26
CA PHE A 25 5.93 2.30 -6.74
C PHE A 25 6.78 1.17 -7.30
N GLY A 26 6.22 -0.04 -7.33
CA GLY A 26 6.84 -1.22 -7.94
C GLY A 26 8.02 -1.77 -7.16
N ARG A 27 8.06 -1.50 -5.85
CA ARG A 27 9.14 -1.90 -4.96
C ARG A 27 8.57 -2.81 -3.84
N ASN A 28 9.35 -3.79 -3.40
CA ASN A 28 8.88 -4.88 -2.52
C ASN A 28 9.20 -4.65 -1.02
N GLU A 29 9.25 -3.41 -0.57
CA GLU A 29 9.46 -3.07 0.83
C GLU A 29 8.23 -3.43 1.66
N LYS A 30 8.47 -4.09 2.80
CA LYS A 30 7.42 -4.52 3.74
C LYS A 30 6.51 -3.38 4.21
N ASP A 31 7.02 -2.15 4.25
CA ASP A 31 6.28 -0.99 4.74
C ASP A 31 5.34 -0.37 3.71
N PHE A 32 5.49 -0.70 2.42
CA PHE A 32 4.70 -0.14 1.33
C PHE A 32 3.42 -0.95 1.10
N SER A 33 2.48 -0.78 2.03
CA SER A 33 1.21 -1.52 2.01
C SER A 33 0.36 -1.29 0.76
N TRP A 34 0.63 -0.24 -0.04
CA TRP A 34 -0.05 0.02 -1.31
C TRP A 34 0.40 -0.92 -2.44
N GLU A 35 1.55 -1.59 -2.28
CA GLU A 35 2.04 -2.60 -3.24
C GLU A 35 1.48 -4.00 -2.93
N HIS A 36 0.77 -4.17 -1.81
CA HIS A 36 0.24 -5.48 -1.42
C HIS A 36 -0.93 -5.91 -2.30
N LEU A 37 -0.89 -7.16 -2.76
CA LEU A 37 -1.92 -7.79 -3.60
C LEU A 37 -2.95 -8.59 -2.80
N ASP A 38 -3.21 -8.21 -1.54
CA ASP A 38 -4.03 -8.97 -0.61
C ASP A 38 -5.53 -9.02 -0.99
N LEU A 39 -5.98 -8.12 -1.86
CA LEU A 39 -7.35 -8.11 -2.37
C LEU A 39 -7.57 -8.94 -3.65
N VAL A 40 -6.52 -9.49 -4.26
CA VAL A 40 -6.64 -10.25 -5.52
C VAL A 40 -7.59 -11.44 -5.37
N SER A 41 -7.46 -12.22 -4.30
CA SER A 41 -8.34 -13.37 -4.04
C SER A 41 -9.80 -12.95 -3.84
N LEU A 42 -10.04 -11.79 -3.21
CA LEU A 42 -11.38 -11.25 -3.03
C LEU A 42 -11.99 -10.89 -4.38
N PHE A 43 -11.27 -10.14 -5.22
CA PHE A 43 -11.79 -9.68 -6.50
C PHE A 43 -11.99 -10.82 -7.50
N LYS A 44 -11.14 -11.85 -7.49
CA LYS A 44 -11.34 -13.07 -8.28
C LYS A 44 -12.67 -13.78 -8.01
N LYS A 45 -13.27 -13.61 -6.82
CA LYS A 45 -14.58 -14.17 -6.48
C LYS A 45 -15.74 -13.43 -7.17
N TYR A 46 -15.53 -12.18 -7.56
CA TYR A 46 -16.54 -11.30 -8.14
C TYR A 46 -16.29 -10.97 -9.62
N ALA A 47 -15.24 -11.55 -10.20
CA ALA A 47 -14.96 -11.52 -11.63
C ALA A 47 -15.67 -12.70 -12.31
#